data_AF-A0A2S4HDX8-F1
#
_entry.id   AF-A0A2S4HDX8-F1
#
_cell.length_a   1.000
_cell.length_b   1.000
_cell.length_c   1.000
_cell.angle_alpha   90.00
_cell.angle_beta   90.00
_cell.angle_gamma   90.00
#
_symmetry.space_group_name_H-M   'P 1'
#
loop_
_entity.id
_entity.type
_entity.pdbx_description
1 polymer ?
#
loop_
_entity_poly.entity_id
_entity_poly.type
_entity_poly.pdbx_seq_one_letter_code
_entity_poly.pdbx_strand_id
1 'polypeptide(L)'
;MDSASPKKDGLPSETEVARYLRNHPGFFLNNEDLLTELKITHKTGKAVSLLERQVEVLRERNMDMRNRISSMLDNAQRNDLLFERSKTLILSLIEARRAEELSNTLCRHLVSDFEDIDYASLILFADPKRVGGNSLRVVSPEQAQNQIGNLLRGKKSVCGVLRGEELSFLFGKHADHIGSAALMPIQPGNIDGVIAIASKNPQHFKSSMGTIFLEYIADVVNRTLPRLMKGPFL
;
A
#
# COMPACT_ATOMS: atom_id res chain seq x y z
N MET A 1 65.00 -18.17 1.37
CA MET A 1 63.88 -17.94 2.29
C MET A 1 63.41 -16.52 2.02
N ASP A 2 62.65 -16.32 0.94
CA ASP A 2 61.17 -16.35 0.94
C ASP A 2 60.61 -15.45 2.04
N SER A 3 59.82 -14.42 1.78
CA SER A 3 58.78 -14.33 0.76
C SER A 3 58.45 -12.86 0.45
N ALA A 4 58.34 -12.54 -0.84
CA ALA A 4 57.64 -11.36 -1.31
C ALA A 4 56.16 -11.43 -0.91
N SER A 5 55.65 -10.38 -0.26
CA SER A 5 54.21 -10.19 -0.06
C SER A 5 53.66 -9.23 -1.12
N PRO A 6 52.52 -9.54 -1.76
CA PRO A 6 52.07 -8.88 -2.98
C PRO A 6 51.51 -7.48 -2.70
N LYS A 7 51.81 -6.52 -3.60
CA LYS A 7 51.08 -5.24 -3.70
C LYS A 7 49.62 -5.53 -3.99
N LYS A 8 48.75 -5.39 -2.99
CA LYS A 8 47.29 -5.32 -3.19
C LYS A 8 46.93 -3.89 -3.62
N ASP A 9 46.39 -3.80 -4.83
CA ASP A 9 45.54 -2.73 -5.39
C ASP A 9 45.77 -1.31 -4.89
N GLY A 10 46.50 -0.47 -5.66
CA GLY A 10 46.36 1.00 -5.78
C GLY A 10 46.18 1.90 -4.55
N LEU A 11 46.19 1.35 -3.35
CA LEU A 11 45.81 1.97 -2.10
C LEU A 11 47.10 2.40 -1.39
N PRO A 12 47.17 3.65 -0.91
CA PRO A 12 48.35 4.15 -0.21
C PRO A 12 48.57 3.31 1.06
N SER A 13 49.83 3.00 1.35
CA SER A 13 50.21 2.36 2.61
C SER A 13 49.87 3.25 3.80
N GLU A 14 49.63 2.67 4.99
CA GLU A 14 49.35 3.44 6.21
C GLU A 14 50.42 4.51 6.49
N THR A 15 51.68 4.20 6.20
CA THR A 15 52.82 5.12 6.31
C THR A 15 52.73 6.31 5.35
N GLU A 16 52.20 6.10 4.14
CA GLU A 16 52.00 7.17 3.15
C GLU A 16 50.81 8.05 3.53
N VAL A 17 49.71 7.46 3.99
CA VAL A 17 48.54 8.20 4.50
C VAL A 17 48.94 9.06 5.71
N ALA A 18 49.68 8.51 6.67
CA ALA A 18 50.14 9.25 7.84
C ALA A 18 51.10 10.41 7.47
N ARG A 19 51.98 10.21 6.49
CA ARG A 19 52.87 11.27 5.99
C ARG A 19 52.09 12.37 5.30
N TYR A 20 51.09 12.01 4.49
CA TYR A 20 50.21 12.95 3.81
C TYR A 20 49.42 13.82 4.80
N LEU A 21 48.79 13.20 5.79
CA LEU A 21 48.03 13.93 6.83
C LEU A 21 48.91 14.87 7.67
N ARG A 22 50.16 14.50 7.97
CA ARG A 22 51.10 15.40 8.68
C ARG A 22 51.49 16.62 7.86
N ASN A 23 51.67 16.45 6.56
CA ASN A 23 52.06 17.54 5.66
C ASN A 23 50.86 18.45 5.33
N HIS A 24 49.63 18.00 5.56
CA HIS A 24 48.39 18.74 5.24
C HIS A 24 47.48 18.82 6.49
N PRO A 25 47.83 19.63 7.50
CA PRO A 25 47.07 19.72 8.75
C PRO A 25 45.65 20.28 8.58
N GLY A 26 45.38 21.04 7.51
CA GLY A 26 44.03 21.53 7.16
C GLY A 26 43.19 20.54 6.35
N PHE A 27 43.68 19.33 6.10
CA PHE A 27 43.01 18.34 5.25
C PHE A 27 41.56 18.07 5.67
N PHE A 28 41.30 17.97 6.98
CA PHE A 28 39.96 17.72 7.51
C PHE A 28 39.04 18.95 7.53
N LEU A 29 39.57 20.17 7.41
CA LEU A 29 38.75 21.39 7.26
C LEU A 29 38.08 21.43 5.88
N ASN A 30 38.77 20.90 4.86
CA ASN A 30 38.25 20.84 3.49
C ASN A 30 37.48 19.53 3.20
N ASN A 31 37.40 18.63 4.19
CA ASN A 31 36.78 17.31 4.07
C ASN A 31 36.02 16.97 5.37
N GLU A 32 35.12 17.85 5.81
CA GLU A 32 34.37 17.69 7.06
C GLU A 32 33.48 16.42 7.05
N ASP A 33 33.00 16.01 5.87
CA ASP A 33 32.20 14.79 5.71
C ASP A 33 32.99 13.54 6.14
N LEU A 34 34.29 13.49 5.85
CA LEU A 34 35.17 12.38 6.23
C LEU A 34 35.34 12.26 7.76
N LEU A 35 35.25 13.36 8.52
CA LEU A 35 35.26 13.33 10.00
C LEU A 35 34.00 12.67 10.57
N THR A 36 32.87 12.79 9.86
CA THR A 36 31.60 12.19 10.26
C THR A 36 31.63 10.66 10.12
N GLU A 37 32.41 10.16 9.15
CA GLU A 37 32.57 8.73 8.88
C GLU A 37 33.75 8.09 9.63
N LEU A 38 34.79 8.85 9.96
CA LEU A 38 35.96 8.34 10.67
C LEU A 38 35.61 7.86 12.10
N LYS A 39 36.03 6.63 12.43
CA LYS A 39 36.01 6.11 13.81
C LYS A 39 37.34 6.45 14.49
N ILE A 40 37.46 7.67 15.01
CA ILE A 40 38.60 8.05 15.86
C ILE A 40 38.26 7.69 17.30
N THR A 41 38.93 6.67 17.85
CA THR A 41 38.81 6.33 19.27
C THR A 41 39.79 7.18 20.07
N HIS A 42 39.32 8.02 20.99
CA HIS A 42 40.22 8.69 21.93
C HIS A 42 40.65 7.67 23.01
N LYS A 43 41.96 7.44 23.16
CA LYS A 43 42.48 6.59 24.25
C LYS A 43 42.47 7.34 25.58
N THR A 44 41.30 7.54 26.19
CA THR A 44 41.18 8.00 27.59
C THR A 44 40.96 6.82 28.54
N GLY A 45 42.00 6.00 28.78
CA GLY A 45 42.01 5.04 29.90
C GLY A 45 40.74 4.15 30.07
N LYS A 46 40.34 3.90 31.33
CA LYS A 46 39.17 3.07 31.74
C LYS A 46 37.82 3.79 31.71
N ALA A 47 37.77 5.08 31.35
CA ALA A 47 36.55 5.89 31.41
C ALA A 47 36.12 6.31 29.99
N VAL A 48 34.89 5.97 29.62
CA VAL A 48 34.28 6.41 28.35
C VAL A 48 34.07 7.93 28.43
N SER A 49 34.57 8.67 27.44
CA SER A 49 34.38 10.12 27.40
C SER A 49 32.90 10.46 27.19
N LEU A 50 32.34 11.32 28.04
CA LEU A 50 30.95 11.79 27.88
C LEU A 50 30.71 12.43 26.52
N LEU A 51 31.74 13.06 25.92
CA LEU A 51 31.67 13.63 24.59
C LEU A 51 31.56 12.55 23.51
N GLU A 52 32.33 11.46 23.60
CA GLU A 52 32.21 10.32 22.68
C GLU A 52 30.81 9.70 22.77
N ARG A 53 30.30 9.52 24.00
CA ARG A 53 28.93 9.02 24.21
C ARG A 53 27.88 9.98 23.65
N GLN A 54 28.07 11.29 23.81
CA GLN A 54 27.16 12.30 23.28
C GLN A 54 27.16 12.33 21.75
N VAL A 55 28.33 12.20 21.11
CA VAL A 55 28.45 12.09 19.64
C VAL A 55 27.80 10.81 19.13
N GLU A 56 28.00 9.68 19.81
CA GLU A 56 27.36 8.40 19.46
C GLU A 56 25.82 8.51 19.52
N VAL A 57 25.28 9.07 20.60
CA VAL A 57 23.83 9.30 20.76
C VAL A 57 23.29 10.27 19.70
N LEU A 58 24.04 11.32 19.36
CA LEU A 58 23.64 12.24 18.29
C LEU A 58 23.64 11.58 16.91
N ARG A 59 24.62 10.70 16.62
CA ARG A 59 24.66 9.92 15.38
C ARG A 59 23.49 8.94 15.28
N GLU A 60 23.19 8.22 16.36
CA GLU A 60 22.04 7.31 16.44
C GLU A 60 20.72 8.06 16.20
N ARG A 61 20.53 9.21 16.87
CA ARG A 61 19.35 10.07 16.65
C ARG A 61 19.27 10.61 15.24
N ASN A 62 20.39 11.02 14.65
CA ASN A 62 20.43 11.51 13.27
C ASN A 62 20.00 10.41 12.30
N MET A 63 20.47 9.19 12.51
CA MET A 63 20.08 8.04 11.70
C MET A 63 18.59 7.69 11.86
N ASP A 64 18.06 7.69 13.10
CA ASP A 64 16.62 7.48 13.33
C ASP A 64 15.78 8.57 12.64
N MET A 65 16.18 9.83 12.74
CA MET A 65 15.49 10.93 12.05
C MET A 65 15.53 10.77 10.53
N ARG A 66 16.68 10.42 9.94
CA ARG A 66 16.80 10.16 8.49
C ARG A 66 15.89 9.01 8.06
N ASN A 67 15.84 7.92 8.83
CA ASN A 67 14.95 6.79 8.54
C ASN A 67 13.48 7.20 8.60
N ARG A 68 13.08 8.00 9.60
CA ARG A 68 11.71 8.54 9.69
C ARG A 68 11.37 9.42 8.51
N ILE A 69 12.26 10.34 8.11
CA ILE A 69 12.04 11.21 6.94
C ILE A 69 11.90 10.36 5.67
N SER A 70 12.76 9.35 5.47
CA SER A 70 12.64 8.43 4.34
C SER A 70 11.28 7.74 4.33
N SER A 71 10.84 7.21 5.49
CA SER A 71 9.53 6.56 5.58
C SER A 71 8.36 7.51 5.28
N MET A 72 8.48 8.78 5.67
CA MET A 72 7.47 9.80 5.37
C MET A 72 7.45 10.13 3.87
N LEU A 73 8.61 10.23 3.23
CA LEU A 73 8.73 10.46 1.80
C LEU A 73 8.14 9.29 1.01
N ASP A 74 8.45 8.06 1.39
CA ASP A 74 7.90 6.85 0.76
C ASP A 74 6.37 6.78 0.91
N ASN A 75 5.86 7.15 2.08
CA ASN A 75 4.41 7.24 2.31
C ASN A 75 3.77 8.36 1.48
N ALA A 76 4.43 9.52 1.35
CA ALA A 76 3.94 10.63 0.54
C ALA A 76 3.87 10.24 -0.95
N GLN A 77 4.91 9.62 -1.48
CA GLN A 77 4.92 9.12 -2.86
C GLN A 77 3.83 8.06 -3.10
N ARG A 78 3.64 7.12 -2.15
CA ARG A 78 2.54 6.15 -2.23
C ARG A 78 1.17 6.84 -2.19
N ASN A 79 0.99 7.87 -1.37
CA ASN A 79 -0.26 8.62 -1.30
C ASN A 79 -0.54 9.39 -2.59
N ASP A 80 0.46 10.03 -3.19
CA ASP A 80 0.32 10.74 -4.47
C ASP A 80 -0.08 9.77 -5.59
N LEU A 81 0.54 8.59 -5.63
CA LEU A 81 0.20 7.54 -6.58
C LEU A 81 -1.24 7.02 -6.37
N LEU A 82 -1.64 6.78 -5.12
CA LEU A 82 -3.01 6.41 -4.78
C LEU A 82 -3.99 7.50 -5.23
N PHE A 83 -3.67 8.77 -5.01
CA PHE A 83 -4.52 9.90 -5.40
C PHE A 83 -4.71 9.97 -6.92
N GLU A 84 -3.63 9.90 -7.72
CA GLU A 84 -3.74 9.97 -9.18
C GLU A 84 -4.46 8.75 -9.78
N ARG A 85 -4.23 7.54 -9.24
CA ARG A 85 -4.97 6.33 -9.62
C ARG A 85 -6.45 6.44 -9.26
N SER A 86 -6.76 6.96 -8.06
CA SER A 86 -8.14 7.23 -7.62
C SER A 86 -8.85 8.21 -8.55
N LYS A 87 -8.19 9.32 -8.86
CA LYS A 87 -8.74 10.36 -9.74
C LYS A 87 -9.02 9.81 -11.13
N THR A 88 -8.08 9.06 -11.71
CA THR A 88 -8.25 8.41 -13.02
C THR A 88 -9.46 7.46 -13.00
N LEU A 89 -9.54 6.58 -11.99
CA LEU A 89 -10.67 5.68 -11.82
C LEU A 89 -12.00 6.46 -11.72
N ILE A 90 -12.08 7.47 -10.86
CA ILE A 90 -13.30 8.26 -10.65
C ILE A 90 -13.76 8.90 -11.95
N LEU A 91 -12.85 9.50 -12.72
CA LEU A 91 -13.18 10.10 -14.02
C LEU A 91 -13.72 9.04 -15.00
N SER A 92 -13.06 7.87 -15.09
CA SER A 92 -13.54 6.76 -15.92
C SER A 92 -14.91 6.22 -15.49
N LEU A 93 -15.21 6.21 -14.18
CA LEU A 93 -16.55 5.82 -13.68
C LEU A 93 -17.63 6.84 -14.03
N ILE A 94 -17.30 8.13 -14.06
CA ILE A 94 -18.22 9.20 -14.44
C ILE A 94 -18.53 9.16 -15.94
N GLU A 95 -17.56 8.77 -16.77
CA GLU A 95 -17.72 8.68 -18.23
C GLU A 95 -18.52 7.44 -18.69
N ALA A 96 -18.67 6.44 -17.83
CA ALA A 96 -19.39 5.21 -18.12
C ALA A 96 -20.85 5.50 -18.51
N ARG A 97 -21.34 4.84 -19.57
CA ARG A 97 -22.68 5.07 -20.13
C ARG A 97 -23.68 3.99 -19.76
N ARG A 98 -23.21 2.84 -19.27
CA ARG A 98 -24.04 1.69 -18.87
C ARG A 98 -23.55 1.10 -17.55
N ALA A 99 -24.46 0.46 -16.80
CA ALA A 99 -24.13 -0.15 -15.51
C ALA A 99 -23.07 -1.26 -15.65
N GLU A 100 -23.12 -2.05 -16.73
CA GLU A 100 -22.15 -3.10 -17.02
C GLU A 100 -20.75 -2.52 -17.31
N GLU A 101 -20.71 -1.41 -18.05
CA GLU A 101 -19.48 -0.69 -18.37
C GLU A 101 -18.84 -0.12 -17.10
N LEU A 102 -19.65 0.48 -16.21
CA LEU A 102 -19.17 0.97 -14.92
C LEU A 102 -18.59 -0.18 -14.09
N SER A 103 -19.30 -1.30 -13.97
CA SER A 103 -18.84 -2.47 -13.22
C SER A 103 -17.51 -3.01 -13.75
N ASN A 104 -17.40 -3.15 -15.07
CA ASN A 104 -16.18 -3.65 -15.71
C ASN A 104 -15.00 -2.68 -15.55
N THR A 105 -15.25 -1.39 -15.75
CA THR A 105 -14.23 -0.34 -15.57
C THR A 105 -13.75 -0.31 -14.12
N LEU A 106 -14.66 -0.34 -13.15
CA LEU A 106 -14.33 -0.41 -11.73
C LEU A 106 -13.43 -1.60 -11.42
N CYS A 107 -13.86 -2.81 -11.75
CA CYS A 107 -13.11 -4.02 -11.42
C CYS A 107 -11.75 -4.07 -12.13
N ARG A 108 -11.70 -3.64 -13.40
CA ARG A 108 -10.46 -3.60 -14.17
C ARG A 108 -9.44 -2.64 -13.56
N HIS A 109 -9.83 -1.39 -13.31
CA HIS A 109 -8.93 -0.39 -12.72
C HIS A 109 -8.48 -0.77 -11.31
N LEU A 110 -9.37 -1.35 -10.50
CA LEU A 110 -8.99 -1.85 -9.18
C LEU A 110 -7.88 -2.90 -9.25
N VAL A 111 -7.92 -3.81 -10.23
CA VAL A 111 -6.91 -4.87 -10.39
C VAL A 111 -5.67 -4.39 -11.15
N SER A 112 -5.81 -3.53 -12.16
CA SER A 112 -4.68 -3.09 -12.99
C SER A 112 -3.86 -2.00 -12.33
N ASP A 113 -4.52 -1.08 -11.64
CA ASP A 113 -3.87 0.14 -11.17
C ASP A 113 -3.43 0.01 -9.72
N PHE A 114 -3.93 -0.96 -8.95
CA PHE A 114 -3.54 -1.12 -7.55
C PHE A 114 -2.79 -2.45 -7.37
N GLU A 115 -1.47 -2.34 -7.19
CA GLU A 115 -0.52 -3.46 -7.23
C GLU A 115 -0.85 -4.63 -6.29
N ASP A 116 -1.52 -4.35 -5.17
CA ASP A 116 -1.84 -5.36 -4.16
C ASP A 116 -3.28 -5.91 -4.27
N ILE A 117 -4.02 -5.55 -5.31
CA ILE A 117 -5.38 -6.04 -5.58
C ILE A 117 -5.33 -7.07 -6.71
N ASP A 118 -5.43 -8.35 -6.35
CA ASP A 118 -5.48 -9.45 -7.34
C ASP A 118 -6.88 -9.66 -7.91
N TYR A 119 -7.92 -9.39 -7.11
CA TYR A 119 -9.31 -9.66 -7.49
C TYR A 119 -10.22 -8.53 -7.05
N ALA A 120 -11.19 -8.20 -7.88
CA ALA A 120 -12.24 -7.23 -7.58
C ALA A 120 -13.61 -7.75 -8.04
N SER A 121 -14.66 -7.43 -7.30
CA SER A 121 -16.04 -7.76 -7.64
C SER A 121 -16.99 -6.66 -7.20
N LEU A 122 -17.97 -6.34 -8.05
CA LEU A 122 -19.14 -5.52 -7.73
C LEU A 122 -20.37 -6.42 -7.82
N ILE A 123 -21.16 -6.49 -6.76
CA ILE A 123 -22.36 -7.32 -6.68
C ILE A 123 -23.54 -6.45 -6.25
N LEU A 124 -24.64 -6.47 -7.00
CA LEU A 124 -25.89 -5.81 -6.62
C LEU A 124 -26.90 -6.82 -6.08
N PHE A 125 -27.63 -6.41 -5.06
CA PHE A 125 -28.65 -7.19 -4.38
C PHE A 125 -30.03 -6.77 -4.91
N ALA A 126 -30.44 -7.40 -6.00
CA ALA A 126 -31.71 -7.14 -6.67
C ALA A 126 -32.24 -8.42 -7.32
N ASP A 127 -33.47 -8.38 -7.85
CA ASP A 127 -33.95 -9.48 -8.67
C ASP A 127 -33.14 -9.55 -9.98
N PRO A 128 -32.39 -10.66 -10.24
CA PRO A 128 -31.60 -10.80 -11.45
C PRO A 128 -32.44 -10.70 -12.73
N LYS A 129 -33.74 -11.01 -12.67
CA LYS A 129 -34.64 -10.89 -13.82
C LYS A 129 -35.03 -9.45 -14.15
N ARG A 130 -34.87 -8.53 -13.20
CA ARG A 130 -35.25 -7.11 -13.33
C ARG A 130 -34.07 -6.20 -13.65
N VAL A 131 -32.89 -6.53 -13.13
CA VAL A 131 -31.68 -5.70 -13.21
C VAL A 131 -30.55 -6.37 -14.01
N GLY A 132 -30.67 -7.67 -14.31
CA GLY A 132 -29.61 -8.44 -14.94
C GLY A 132 -29.43 -8.16 -16.43
N GLY A 133 -28.41 -7.37 -16.76
CA GLY A 133 -27.69 -7.48 -18.04
C GLY A 133 -26.66 -8.62 -17.96
N ASN A 134 -26.27 -9.19 -19.11
CA ASN A 134 -25.40 -10.38 -19.19
C ASN A 134 -24.05 -10.28 -18.44
N SER A 135 -23.58 -9.07 -18.12
CA SER A 135 -22.26 -8.84 -17.53
C SER A 135 -22.30 -8.21 -16.14
N LEU A 136 -23.47 -7.84 -15.62
CA LEU A 136 -23.60 -7.29 -14.27
C LEU A 136 -23.91 -8.42 -13.29
N ARG A 137 -23.12 -8.53 -12.22
CA ARG A 137 -23.37 -9.54 -11.21
C ARG A 137 -24.48 -9.09 -10.27
N VAL A 138 -25.65 -9.69 -10.44
CA VAL A 138 -26.84 -9.44 -9.63
C VAL A 138 -27.26 -10.73 -8.92
N VAL A 139 -27.55 -10.63 -7.63
CA VAL A 139 -28.00 -11.75 -6.79
C VAL A 139 -29.20 -11.31 -5.97
N SER A 140 -30.05 -12.25 -5.55
CA SER A 140 -31.19 -11.89 -4.72
C SER A 140 -30.74 -11.38 -3.34
N PRO A 141 -31.45 -10.42 -2.72
CA PRO A 141 -31.15 -9.96 -1.37
C PRO A 141 -31.14 -11.09 -0.33
N GLU A 142 -32.02 -12.08 -0.47
CA GLU A 142 -32.06 -13.26 0.41
C GLU A 142 -30.78 -14.09 0.30
N GLN A 143 -30.28 -14.32 -0.93
CA GLN A 143 -29.04 -15.05 -1.14
C GLN A 143 -27.83 -14.29 -0.55
N ALA A 144 -27.77 -12.98 -0.75
CA ALA A 144 -26.72 -12.14 -0.17
C ALA A 144 -26.76 -12.17 1.37
N GLN A 145 -27.95 -12.09 1.96
CA GLN A 145 -28.13 -12.14 3.41
C GLN A 145 -27.68 -13.49 4.00
N ASN A 146 -27.97 -14.60 3.31
CA ASN A 146 -27.57 -15.93 3.77
C ASN A 146 -26.04 -16.14 3.70
N GLN A 147 -25.38 -15.61 2.67
CA GLN A 147 -23.95 -15.86 2.42
C GLN A 147 -23.04 -14.86 3.14
N ILE A 148 -23.38 -13.57 3.13
CA ILE A 148 -22.52 -12.49 3.64
C ILE A 148 -23.25 -11.52 4.58
N GLY A 149 -24.46 -11.84 5.02
CA GLY A 149 -25.29 -10.94 5.83
C GLY A 149 -24.61 -10.47 7.12
N ASN A 150 -23.73 -11.29 7.71
CA ASN A 150 -22.95 -10.89 8.90
C ASN A 150 -21.94 -9.78 8.59
N LEU A 151 -21.32 -9.79 7.40
CA LEU A 151 -20.34 -8.79 6.97
C LEU A 151 -21.01 -7.47 6.59
N LEU A 152 -22.28 -7.51 6.20
CA LEU A 152 -23.07 -6.32 5.87
C LEU A 152 -23.64 -5.61 7.12
N ARG A 153 -23.57 -6.24 8.30
CA ARG A 153 -24.09 -5.66 9.55
C ARG A 153 -23.31 -4.40 9.90
N GLY A 154 -24.01 -3.27 9.89
CA GLY A 154 -23.47 -1.97 10.29
C GLY A 154 -23.09 -1.03 9.13
N LYS A 155 -23.24 -1.46 7.86
CA LYS A 155 -22.92 -0.64 6.67
C LYS A 155 -21.51 -0.04 6.71
N LYS A 156 -20.56 -0.76 7.28
CA LYS A 156 -19.15 -0.37 7.38
C LYS A 156 -18.27 -1.31 6.56
N SER A 157 -17.09 -0.83 6.24
CA SER A 157 -16.06 -1.67 5.65
C SER A 157 -15.68 -2.83 6.56
N VAL A 158 -15.38 -3.97 5.96
CA VAL A 158 -14.82 -5.13 6.67
C VAL A 158 -13.53 -5.54 5.96
N CYS A 159 -12.44 -5.63 6.71
CA CYS A 159 -11.13 -6.07 6.20
C CYS A 159 -10.62 -7.25 7.01
N GLY A 160 -10.05 -8.24 6.32
CA GLY A 160 -9.37 -9.35 6.97
C GLY A 160 -9.43 -10.64 6.16
N VAL A 161 -9.30 -11.75 6.89
CA VAL A 161 -9.47 -13.10 6.35
C VAL A 161 -10.96 -13.47 6.46
N LEU A 162 -11.61 -13.63 5.31
CA LEU A 162 -13.02 -14.02 5.23
C LEU A 162 -13.17 -15.55 5.24
N ARG A 163 -14.38 -16.04 5.54
CA ARG A 163 -14.69 -17.48 5.53
C ARG A 163 -14.71 -18.00 4.09
N GLY A 164 -14.44 -19.29 3.90
CA GLY A 164 -14.43 -19.91 2.57
C GLY A 164 -15.74 -19.75 1.79
N GLU A 165 -16.89 -19.85 2.47
CA GLU A 165 -18.22 -19.62 1.87
C GLU A 165 -18.39 -18.15 1.41
N GLU A 166 -17.95 -17.19 2.23
CA GLU A 166 -17.98 -15.75 1.92
C GLU A 166 -17.07 -15.45 0.72
N LEU A 167 -15.86 -16.00 0.69
CA LEU A 167 -14.93 -15.87 -0.44
C LEU A 167 -15.47 -16.50 -1.72
N SER A 168 -16.08 -17.68 -1.62
CA SER A 168 -16.73 -18.36 -2.75
C SER A 168 -17.89 -17.53 -3.30
N PHE A 169 -18.68 -16.93 -2.42
CA PHE A 169 -19.72 -16.01 -2.82
C PHE A 169 -19.17 -14.73 -3.43
N LEU A 170 -18.06 -14.16 -2.96
CA LEU A 170 -17.55 -12.89 -3.47
C LEU A 170 -16.70 -13.04 -4.75
N PHE A 171 -15.92 -14.12 -4.87
CA PHE A 171 -14.91 -14.26 -5.92
C PHE A 171 -15.02 -15.57 -6.72
N GLY A 172 -16.01 -16.42 -6.42
CA GLY A 172 -16.27 -17.65 -7.16
C GLY A 172 -15.09 -18.61 -7.12
N LYS A 173 -14.62 -19.05 -8.29
CA LYS A 173 -13.53 -20.03 -8.44
C LYS A 173 -12.18 -19.55 -7.90
N HIS A 174 -12.03 -18.26 -7.62
CA HIS A 174 -10.79 -17.68 -7.12
C HIS A 174 -10.67 -17.73 -5.60
N ALA A 175 -11.72 -18.18 -4.88
CA ALA A 175 -11.76 -18.21 -3.42
C ALA A 175 -10.54 -18.88 -2.78
N ASP A 176 -10.07 -19.99 -3.35
CA ASP A 176 -8.94 -20.77 -2.80
C ASP A 176 -7.58 -20.06 -2.87
N HIS A 177 -7.47 -19.00 -3.68
CA HIS A 177 -6.23 -18.25 -3.88
C HIS A 177 -6.18 -16.95 -3.05
N ILE A 178 -7.23 -16.64 -2.30
CA ILE A 178 -7.35 -15.36 -1.59
C ILE A 178 -6.78 -15.50 -0.19
N GLY A 179 -5.79 -14.67 0.13
CA GLY A 179 -5.21 -14.58 1.47
C GLY A 179 -5.93 -13.58 2.36
N SER A 180 -6.32 -12.43 1.82
CA SER A 180 -7.07 -11.40 2.54
C SER A 180 -8.03 -10.65 1.61
N ALA A 181 -9.10 -10.09 2.18
CA ALA A 181 -10.10 -9.35 1.43
C ALA A 181 -10.60 -8.12 2.20
N ALA A 182 -11.08 -7.14 1.45
CA ALA A 182 -11.81 -6.00 1.95
C ALA A 182 -13.18 -5.90 1.26
N LEU A 183 -14.19 -5.59 2.05
CA LEU A 183 -15.58 -5.53 1.65
C LEU A 183 -16.15 -4.16 2.00
N MET A 184 -16.84 -3.54 1.05
CA MET A 184 -17.52 -2.25 1.22
C MET A 184 -18.98 -2.36 0.79
N PRO A 185 -19.94 -2.32 1.73
CA PRO A 185 -21.35 -2.19 1.39
C PRO A 185 -21.62 -0.90 0.61
N ILE A 186 -22.45 -1.00 -0.42
CA ILE A 186 -22.90 0.14 -1.22
C ILE A 186 -24.42 0.15 -1.28
N GLN A 187 -25.00 1.34 -1.49
CA GLN A 187 -26.43 1.52 -1.66
C GLN A 187 -26.70 2.53 -2.81
N PRO A 188 -26.44 2.13 -4.06
CA PRO A 188 -26.77 2.94 -5.24
C PRO A 188 -28.29 3.12 -5.35
N GLY A 189 -28.77 4.30 -4.96
CA GLY A 189 -30.20 4.60 -4.96
C GLY A 189 -30.94 3.74 -3.93
N ASN A 190 -31.87 2.90 -4.39
CA ASN A 190 -32.66 2.00 -3.54
C ASN A 190 -32.22 0.53 -3.64
N ILE A 191 -31.06 0.26 -4.23
CA ILE A 191 -30.53 -1.09 -4.41
C ILE A 191 -29.32 -1.24 -3.50
N ASP A 192 -29.35 -2.25 -2.63
CA ASP A 192 -28.17 -2.62 -1.84
C ASP A 192 -27.17 -3.38 -2.70
N GLY A 193 -25.89 -3.31 -2.34
CA GLY A 193 -24.85 -4.06 -3.03
C GLY A 193 -23.56 -4.05 -2.24
N VAL A 194 -22.50 -4.56 -2.88
CA VAL A 194 -21.19 -4.61 -2.27
C VAL A 194 -20.08 -4.51 -3.30
N ILE A 195 -19.02 -3.79 -2.94
CA ILE A 195 -17.72 -3.81 -3.61
C ILE A 195 -16.79 -4.69 -2.77
N ALA A 196 -16.16 -5.68 -3.39
CA ALA A 196 -15.21 -6.55 -2.74
C ALA A 196 -13.88 -6.53 -3.51
N ILE A 197 -12.78 -6.40 -2.78
CA ILE A 197 -11.42 -6.51 -3.29
C ILE A 197 -10.66 -7.56 -2.50
N ALA A 198 -9.73 -8.26 -3.15
CA ALA A 198 -8.95 -9.30 -2.51
C ALA A 198 -7.51 -9.34 -3.02
N SER A 199 -6.64 -9.81 -2.14
CA SER A 199 -5.21 -10.02 -2.38
C SER A 199 -4.87 -11.46 -2.06
N LYS A 200 -3.93 -12.03 -2.80
CA LYS A 200 -3.31 -13.31 -2.47
C LYS A 200 -2.48 -13.22 -1.19
N ASN A 201 -2.01 -12.02 -0.83
CA ASN A 201 -1.26 -11.79 0.39
C ASN A 201 -2.20 -11.74 1.61
N PRO A 202 -2.06 -12.64 2.60
CA PRO A 202 -2.89 -12.63 3.82
C PRO A 202 -2.68 -11.41 4.71
N GLN A 203 -1.57 -10.69 4.52
CA GLN A 203 -1.18 -9.56 5.36
C GLN A 203 -1.51 -8.20 4.72
N HIS A 204 -2.10 -8.18 3.52
CA HIS A 204 -2.41 -6.94 2.82
C HIS A 204 -3.63 -6.24 3.44
N PHE A 205 -4.82 -6.84 3.36
CA PHE A 205 -6.05 -6.25 3.92
C PHE A 205 -6.20 -6.56 5.40
N LYS A 206 -5.41 -5.86 6.23
CA LYS A 206 -5.56 -5.88 7.69
C LYS A 206 -6.61 -4.86 8.15
N SER A 207 -7.18 -5.07 9.33
CA SER A 207 -8.09 -4.11 9.96
C SER A 207 -7.46 -2.73 10.23
N SER A 208 -6.12 -2.63 10.17
CA SER A 208 -5.36 -1.37 10.25
C SER A 208 -5.21 -0.63 8.91
N MET A 209 -5.50 -1.29 7.77
CA MET A 209 -5.52 -0.61 6.48
C MET A 209 -6.73 0.30 6.43
N GLY A 210 -6.48 1.60 6.32
CA GLY A 210 -7.56 2.57 6.16
C GLY A 210 -8.39 2.24 4.91
N THR A 211 -9.69 2.08 5.09
CA THR A 211 -10.64 1.81 3.99
C THR A 211 -11.12 3.07 3.31
N ILE A 212 -10.56 4.22 3.68
CA ILE A 212 -10.92 5.56 3.21
C ILE A 212 -10.98 5.62 1.68
N PHE A 213 -10.00 5.02 0.99
CA PHE A 213 -10.00 4.96 -0.47
C PHE A 213 -11.21 4.18 -1.03
N LEU A 214 -11.52 3.02 -0.46
CA LEU A 214 -12.64 2.19 -0.88
C LEU A 214 -13.99 2.84 -0.55
N GLU A 215 -14.05 3.60 0.55
CA GLU A 215 -15.19 4.44 0.92
C GLU A 215 -15.45 5.53 -0.14
N TYR A 216 -14.40 6.22 -0.62
CA TYR A 216 -14.54 7.20 -1.68
C TYR A 216 -15.04 6.59 -2.99
N ILE A 217 -14.53 5.42 -3.36
CA ILE A 217 -15.05 4.70 -4.54
C ILE A 217 -16.51 4.34 -4.36
N ALA A 218 -16.88 3.78 -3.19
CA ALA A 218 -18.26 3.44 -2.88
C ALA A 218 -19.19 4.66 -2.98
N ASP A 219 -18.77 5.80 -2.46
CA ASP A 219 -19.49 7.07 -2.56
C ASP A 219 -19.72 7.53 -4.00
N VAL A 220 -18.72 7.34 -4.87
CA VAL A 220 -18.82 7.66 -6.29
C VAL A 220 -19.78 6.69 -6.98
N VAL A 221 -19.61 5.39 -6.77
CA VAL A 221 -20.48 4.34 -7.33
C VAL A 221 -21.93 4.54 -6.90
N ASN A 222 -22.18 4.88 -5.63
CA ASN A 222 -23.51 5.19 -5.09
C ASN A 222 -24.21 6.34 -5.84
N ARG A 223 -23.45 7.29 -6.40
CA ARG A 223 -23.97 8.46 -7.11
C ARG A 223 -24.06 8.25 -8.62
N THR A 224 -23.13 7.50 -9.21
CA THR A 224 -23.05 7.30 -10.65
C THR A 224 -23.94 6.16 -11.10
N LEU A 225 -23.92 5.02 -10.40
CA LEU A 225 -24.61 3.80 -10.82
C LEU A 225 -26.14 3.98 -10.97
N PRO A 226 -26.87 4.66 -10.07
CA PRO A 226 -28.32 4.85 -10.24
C PRO A 226 -28.71 5.54 -11.56
N ARG A 227 -27.86 6.45 -12.04
CA ARG A 227 -28.11 7.18 -13.30
C ARG A 227 -27.98 6.27 -14.52
N LEU A 228 -27.19 5.21 -14.41
CA LEU A 228 -26.93 4.24 -15.48
C LEU A 228 -27.93 3.08 -15.47
N MET A 229 -28.59 2.83 -14.33
CA MET A 229 -29.59 1.78 -14.15
C MET A 229 -30.99 2.18 -14.65
N LYS A 230 -31.12 3.14 -15.59
CA LYS A 230 -32.41 3.68 -16.06
C LYS A 230 -33.38 2.55 -16.48
N GLY A 231 -34.32 2.32 -15.57
CA GLY A 231 -35.48 1.45 -15.51
C GLY A 231 -36.27 1.89 -14.25
N PRO A 232 -37.53 1.46 -14.02
CA PRO A 232 -38.49 2.13 -13.11
C PRO A 232 -38.20 1.89 -11.61
N PHE A 233 -37.00 2.21 -11.14
CA PHE A 233 -36.53 1.97 -9.78
C PHE A 233 -35.96 3.24 -9.12
N LEU A 234 -36.46 4.41 -9.53
CA LEU A 234 -36.58 5.57 -8.64
C LEU A 234 -37.91 5.49 -7.91
#